data_AF-A0A8H9L0Z5-F1
#
_entry.id   AF-A0A8H9L0Z5-F1
#
_cell.length_a   1.000
_cell.length_b   1.000
_cell.length_c   1.000
_cell.angle_alpha   90.00
_cell.angle_beta   90.00
_cell.angle_gamma   90.00
#
_symmetry.space_group_name_H-M   'P 1'
#
loop_
_entity.id
_entity.type
_entity.pdbx_description
1 polymer ?
#
loop_
_entity_poly.entity_id
_entity_poly.type
_entity_poly.pdbx_seq_one_letter_code
_entity_poly.pdbx_strand_id
1 'polypeptide(L)'
;MSDSALPDPNDEFADLAALATASGVAEPLRASRQVVRTADGHDVSAIRWGDGREARITYLHGLGIDAHSFDQTAIAVGTPAVALDLPGHGRSSWREDADYAASATAPTVLAALDALAVPPGILVGHSLGAILAARLAATAPERVTGLVLVDMSPDFAQRAVDRIARALEDEEPFASLDEVVDRAVEARVGDDRAVLLREARHTTRLGADGRLVRRHHFPHLGTGRTSSVGRFADAWPDLEALDVPILLVRGDRGYVSPKLHAGFAERLPGARIVTVESRHAVQNQAPLELARAIRAWADDHGLLHPDEKPSQGDTARQ
;
A
#
# COMPACT_ATOMS: atom_id res chain seq x y z
N MET A 1 -35.58 10.69 -13.88
CA MET A 1 -34.60 11.76 -14.16
C MET A 1 -33.62 11.71 -13.01
N SER A 2 -32.53 10.95 -13.15
CA SER A 2 -31.51 10.85 -12.11
C SER A 2 -30.64 12.09 -12.19
N ASP A 3 -30.71 12.90 -11.15
CA ASP A 3 -29.85 14.05 -10.93
C ASP A 3 -28.43 13.52 -10.68
N SER A 4 -27.61 13.40 -11.74
CA SER A 4 -26.19 13.11 -11.60
C SER A 4 -25.51 14.41 -11.16
N ALA A 5 -25.63 14.73 -9.88
CA ALA A 5 -24.75 15.71 -9.27
C ALA A 5 -23.31 15.28 -9.58
N LEU A 6 -22.54 16.18 -10.20
CA LEU A 6 -21.09 15.98 -10.35
C LEU A 6 -20.52 15.72 -8.94
N PRO A 7 -19.65 14.70 -8.77
CA PRO A 7 -19.08 14.39 -7.46
C PRO A 7 -18.41 15.63 -6.87
N ASP A 8 -18.57 15.85 -5.56
CA ASP A 8 -17.90 16.92 -4.83
C ASP A 8 -16.39 16.79 -5.08
N PRO A 9 -15.72 17.82 -5.63
CA PRO A 9 -14.28 17.77 -5.88
C PRO A 9 -13.44 17.58 -4.61
N ASN A 10 -14.03 17.74 -3.42
CA ASN A 10 -13.42 17.46 -2.13
C ASN A 10 -13.78 16.09 -1.53
N ASP A 11 -14.62 15.29 -2.19
CA ASP A 11 -14.91 13.92 -1.76
C ASP A 11 -13.68 13.04 -2.01
N GLU A 12 -13.05 12.62 -0.90
CA GLU A 12 -11.90 11.72 -0.89
C GLU A 12 -12.15 10.41 -1.65
N PHE A 13 -13.40 9.94 -1.69
CA PHE A 13 -13.77 8.65 -2.29
C PHE A 13 -14.50 8.80 -3.63
N ALA A 14 -14.47 9.99 -4.25
CA ALA A 14 -15.17 10.27 -5.52
C ALA A 14 -14.78 9.31 -6.65
N ASP A 15 -13.53 8.86 -6.69
CA ASP A 15 -13.02 7.99 -7.75
C ASP A 15 -13.47 6.52 -7.59
N LEU A 16 -13.94 6.10 -6.40
CA LEU A 16 -14.19 4.67 -6.12
C LEU A 16 -15.28 4.05 -7.00
N ALA A 17 -16.33 4.81 -7.33
CA ALA A 17 -17.40 4.31 -8.19
C ALA A 17 -16.92 4.02 -9.62
N ALA A 18 -16.07 4.90 -10.15
CA ALA A 18 -15.44 4.71 -11.46
C ALA A 18 -14.47 3.52 -11.44
N LEU A 19 -13.66 3.38 -10.38
CA LEU A 19 -12.75 2.25 -10.20
C LEU A 19 -13.50 0.91 -10.07
N ALA A 20 -14.64 0.89 -9.37
CA ALA A 20 -15.50 -0.29 -9.26
C ALA A 20 -16.06 -0.71 -10.62
N THR A 21 -16.57 0.26 -11.40
CA THR A 21 -17.04 0.03 -12.77
C THR A 21 -15.92 -0.50 -13.66
N ALA A 22 -14.74 0.12 -13.64
CA ALA A 22 -13.57 -0.32 -14.40
C ALA A 22 -13.07 -1.72 -13.99
N SER A 23 -13.36 -2.14 -12.76
CA SER A 23 -13.02 -3.46 -12.22
C SER A 23 -14.12 -4.51 -12.44
N GLY A 24 -15.26 -4.14 -13.04
CA GLY A 24 -16.41 -5.02 -13.20
C GLY A 24 -17.10 -5.39 -11.88
N VAL A 25 -16.94 -4.56 -10.84
CA VAL A 25 -17.53 -4.76 -9.50
C VAL A 25 -18.76 -3.87 -9.36
N ALA A 26 -19.94 -4.47 -9.30
CA ALA A 26 -21.21 -3.74 -9.21
C ALA A 26 -21.44 -3.14 -7.81
N GLU A 27 -21.08 -3.87 -6.76
CA GLU A 27 -21.28 -3.50 -5.36
C GLU A 27 -19.94 -3.59 -4.61
N PRO A 28 -19.07 -2.57 -4.72
CA PRO A 28 -17.81 -2.57 -4.00
C PRO A 28 -18.05 -2.42 -2.49
N LEU A 29 -17.16 -2.99 -1.68
CA LEU A 29 -17.18 -2.78 -0.24
C LEU A 29 -17.05 -1.29 0.08
N ARG A 30 -17.81 -0.81 1.06
CA ARG A 30 -17.74 0.59 1.46
C ARG A 30 -16.37 0.90 2.06
N ALA A 31 -15.73 1.92 1.49
CA ALA A 31 -14.52 2.51 2.04
C ALA A 31 -14.86 3.57 3.09
N SER A 32 -14.03 3.67 4.12
CA SER A 32 -14.08 4.75 5.09
C SER A 32 -12.68 5.04 5.63
N ARG A 33 -12.39 6.32 5.87
CA ARG A 33 -11.15 6.70 6.55
C ARG A 33 -11.27 6.50 8.05
N GLN A 34 -10.23 5.94 8.63
CA GLN A 34 -10.01 5.83 10.06
C GLN A 34 -8.67 6.49 10.42
N VAL A 35 -8.61 7.09 11.60
CA VAL A 35 -7.36 7.62 12.18
C VAL A 35 -7.32 7.11 13.61
N VAL A 36 -6.22 6.45 13.97
CA VAL A 36 -5.99 5.93 15.31
C VAL A 36 -4.74 6.55 15.90
N ARG A 37 -4.79 6.81 17.21
CA ARG A 37 -3.63 7.21 17.99
C ARG A 37 -2.93 5.95 18.48
N THR A 38 -1.69 5.72 18.07
CA THR A 38 -0.86 4.60 18.53
C THR A 38 -0.31 4.88 19.93
N ALA A 39 0.11 3.81 20.63
CA ALA A 39 0.61 3.90 22.00
C ALA A 39 1.91 4.72 22.13
N ASP A 40 2.73 4.77 21.07
CA ASP A 40 3.93 5.61 20.95
C ASP A 40 3.62 7.06 20.57
N GLY A 41 2.34 7.43 20.46
CA GLY A 41 1.93 8.81 20.23
C GLY A 41 2.12 9.26 18.79
N HIS A 42 1.82 8.39 17.82
CA HIS A 42 1.66 8.77 16.43
C HIS A 42 0.20 8.58 15.99
N ASP A 43 -0.29 9.48 15.14
CA ASP A 43 -1.56 9.27 14.46
C ASP A 43 -1.28 8.45 13.20
N VAL A 44 -1.96 7.32 13.04
CA VAL A 44 -1.89 6.50 11.84
C VAL A 44 -3.25 6.51 11.17
N SER A 45 -3.28 6.89 9.90
CA SER A 45 -4.49 6.87 9.09
C SER A 45 -4.57 5.60 8.25
N ALA A 46 -5.79 5.12 8.06
CA ALA A 46 -6.11 3.97 7.25
C ALA A 46 -7.37 4.21 6.43
N ILE A 47 -7.45 3.59 5.26
CA ILE A 47 -8.71 3.37 4.55
C ILE A 47 -9.15 1.95 4.86
N ARG A 48 -10.39 1.78 5.33
CA ARG A 48 -10.99 0.48 5.62
C ARG A 48 -12.10 0.17 4.64
N TRP A 49 -12.02 -1.00 4.02
CA TRP A 49 -13.08 -1.63 3.23
C TRP A 49 -13.66 -2.77 4.05
N GLY A 50 -14.96 -2.82 4.29
CA GLY A 50 -15.48 -3.99 5.00
C GLY A 50 -16.92 -4.00 5.48
N ASP A 51 -17.68 -2.91 5.38
CA ASP A 51 -19.09 -2.90 5.83
C ASP A 51 -19.29 -3.44 7.27
N GLY A 52 -18.32 -3.15 8.16
CA GLY A 52 -18.31 -3.64 9.54
C GLY A 52 -17.66 -5.01 9.76
N ARG A 53 -17.22 -5.68 8.69
CA ARG A 53 -16.51 -6.98 8.75
C ARG A 53 -15.03 -6.79 9.11
N GLU A 54 -14.45 -7.86 9.65
CA GLU A 54 -13.04 -7.91 10.00
C GLU A 54 -12.14 -7.86 8.75
N ALA A 55 -11.12 -7.01 8.77
CA ALA A 55 -10.18 -6.93 7.67
C ALA A 55 -9.29 -8.18 7.61
N ARG A 56 -9.23 -8.81 6.44
CA ARG A 56 -8.41 -10.00 6.16
C ARG A 56 -7.12 -9.68 5.42
N ILE A 57 -7.04 -8.48 4.84
CA ILE A 57 -5.90 -8.01 4.07
C ILE A 57 -5.47 -6.65 4.59
N THR A 58 -4.16 -6.48 4.79
CA THR A 58 -3.53 -5.18 5.09
C THR A 58 -2.64 -4.78 3.92
N TYR A 59 -2.91 -3.61 3.33
CA TYR A 59 -2.12 -3.03 2.25
C TYR A 59 -1.14 -1.97 2.76
N LEU A 60 0.12 -2.06 2.34
CA LEU A 60 1.21 -1.14 2.69
C LEU A 60 1.81 -0.55 1.40
N HIS A 61 1.69 0.76 1.23
CA HIS A 61 2.06 1.46 0.00
C HIS A 61 3.58 1.70 -0.14
N GLY A 62 3.98 2.13 -1.33
CA GLY A 62 5.37 2.48 -1.66
C GLY A 62 5.79 3.87 -1.17
N LEU A 63 7.04 4.24 -1.44
CA LEU A 63 7.58 5.54 -1.04
C LEU A 63 6.90 6.69 -1.80
N GLY A 64 6.57 7.78 -1.10
CA GLY A 64 6.05 9.03 -1.72
C GLY A 64 4.57 8.99 -2.11
N ILE A 65 3.90 7.85 -1.92
CA ILE A 65 2.47 7.67 -2.19
C ILE A 65 1.70 7.43 -0.88
N ASP A 66 0.43 7.02 -0.95
CA ASP A 66 -0.45 6.82 0.20
C ASP A 66 -1.40 5.61 0.03
N ALA A 67 -2.28 5.38 1.01
CA ALA A 67 -3.21 4.25 1.03
C ALA A 67 -4.09 4.13 -0.23
N HIS A 68 -4.39 5.26 -0.91
CA HIS A 68 -5.23 5.25 -2.10
C HIS A 68 -4.56 4.58 -3.30
N SER A 69 -3.26 4.28 -3.26
CA SER A 69 -2.62 3.48 -4.32
C SER A 69 -3.21 2.08 -4.46
N PHE A 70 -3.92 1.58 -3.44
CA PHE A 70 -4.52 0.24 -3.45
C PHE A 70 -6.03 0.22 -3.69
N ASP A 71 -6.72 1.35 -3.85
CA ASP A 71 -8.20 1.38 -3.94
C ASP A 71 -8.73 0.40 -5.00
N GLN A 72 -8.20 0.45 -6.23
CA GLN A 72 -8.69 -0.40 -7.31
C GLN A 72 -8.36 -1.87 -7.07
N THR A 73 -7.19 -2.18 -6.50
CA THR A 73 -6.84 -3.55 -6.10
C THR A 73 -7.77 -4.05 -4.99
N ALA A 74 -8.02 -3.26 -3.95
CA ALA A 74 -8.91 -3.63 -2.84
C ALA A 74 -10.34 -3.88 -3.32
N ILE A 75 -10.85 -3.02 -4.20
CA ILE A 75 -12.14 -3.19 -4.89
C ILE A 75 -12.17 -4.50 -5.69
N ALA A 76 -11.16 -4.75 -6.52
CA ALA A 76 -11.12 -5.92 -7.40
C ALA A 76 -10.89 -7.25 -6.64
N VAL A 77 -10.19 -7.20 -5.49
CA VAL A 77 -10.06 -8.35 -4.59
C VAL A 77 -11.38 -8.63 -3.86
N GLY A 78 -12.16 -7.60 -3.53
CA GLY A 78 -13.50 -7.73 -2.97
C GLY A 78 -13.56 -8.32 -1.55
N THR A 79 -12.44 -8.31 -0.84
CA THR A 79 -12.30 -8.84 0.53
C THR A 79 -12.16 -7.68 1.52
N PRO A 80 -12.76 -7.75 2.72
CA PRO A 80 -12.53 -6.76 3.77
C PRO A 80 -11.03 -6.53 4.02
N ALA A 81 -10.63 -5.27 4.05
CA ALA A 81 -9.22 -4.89 4.07
C ALA A 81 -9.01 -3.54 4.77
N VAL A 82 -7.75 -3.30 5.14
CA VAL A 82 -7.26 -1.98 5.50
C VAL A 82 -6.06 -1.63 4.62
N ALA A 83 -5.93 -0.36 4.24
CA ALA A 83 -4.72 0.19 3.62
C ALA A 83 -4.23 1.31 4.52
N LEU A 84 -3.00 1.19 5.00
CA LEU A 84 -2.43 2.18 5.91
C LEU A 84 -1.73 3.27 5.11
N ASP A 85 -1.92 4.52 5.51
CA ASP A 85 -0.94 5.55 5.25
C ASP A 85 0.26 5.24 6.16
N LEU A 86 1.41 4.88 5.57
CA LEU A 86 2.61 4.57 6.35
C LEU A 86 3.09 5.79 7.14
N PRO A 87 3.84 5.60 8.25
CA PRO A 87 4.44 6.72 8.97
C PRO A 87 5.16 7.70 8.02
N GLY A 88 4.92 9.00 8.19
CA GLY A 88 5.45 10.04 7.30
C GLY A 88 4.78 10.17 5.94
N HIS A 89 3.65 9.50 5.68
CA HIS A 89 2.92 9.56 4.41
C HIS A 89 1.43 9.85 4.63
N GLY A 90 0.76 10.25 3.55
CA GLY A 90 -0.69 10.46 3.53
C GLY A 90 -1.18 11.34 4.68
N ARG A 91 -2.11 10.83 5.48
CA ARG A 91 -2.64 11.51 6.68
C ARG A 91 -2.08 10.96 7.99
N SER A 92 -1.07 10.10 7.93
CA SER A 92 -0.34 9.65 9.11
C SER A 92 0.66 10.71 9.57
N SER A 93 0.98 10.66 10.86
CA SER A 93 1.95 11.57 11.47
C SER A 93 3.30 11.50 10.78
N TRP A 94 3.91 12.66 10.61
CA TRP A 94 5.33 12.77 10.34
C TRP A 94 6.15 12.37 11.57
N ARG A 95 7.43 12.06 11.36
CA ARG A 95 8.33 11.62 12.43
C ARG A 95 9.43 12.65 12.66
N GLU A 96 9.51 13.20 13.86
CA GLU A 96 10.53 14.20 14.22
C GLU A 96 11.96 13.66 14.13
N ASP A 97 12.15 12.37 14.47
CA ASP A 97 13.45 11.69 14.36
C ASP A 97 13.90 11.46 12.91
N ALA A 98 12.97 11.59 11.95
CA ALA A 98 13.11 11.23 10.54
C ALA A 98 13.57 9.77 10.30
N ASP A 99 13.39 8.88 11.27
CA ASP A 99 13.76 7.48 11.12
C ASP A 99 12.64 6.69 10.46
N TYR A 100 12.82 6.46 9.16
CA TYR A 100 11.93 5.68 8.30
C TYR A 100 12.46 4.28 7.95
N ALA A 101 13.39 3.74 8.75
CA ALA A 101 13.79 2.35 8.61
C ALA A 101 12.61 1.41 8.87
N ALA A 102 12.61 0.24 8.23
CA ALA A 102 11.54 -0.75 8.44
C ALA A 102 11.47 -1.21 9.90
N SER A 103 12.63 -1.34 10.57
CA SER A 103 12.73 -1.66 11.99
C SER A 103 12.15 -0.57 12.91
N ALA A 104 12.26 0.70 12.52
CA ALA A 104 11.75 1.83 13.31
C ALA A 104 10.24 2.06 13.11
N THR A 105 9.72 1.77 11.92
CA THR A 105 8.32 2.00 11.55
C THR A 105 7.40 0.80 11.80
N ALA A 106 7.94 -0.42 11.81
CA ALA A 106 7.20 -1.65 12.11
C ALA A 106 6.42 -1.61 13.44
N PRO A 107 7.00 -1.18 14.58
CA PRO A 107 6.26 -1.10 15.85
C PRO A 107 5.05 -0.16 15.79
N THR A 108 5.19 1.00 15.14
CA THR A 108 4.07 1.95 14.96
C THR A 108 2.96 1.34 14.10
N VAL A 109 3.31 0.58 13.05
CA VAL A 109 2.32 -0.12 12.21
C VAL A 109 1.61 -1.23 12.98
N LEU A 110 2.32 -2.04 13.77
CA LEU A 110 1.70 -3.07 14.62
C LEU A 110 0.72 -2.46 15.62
N ALA A 111 1.14 -1.39 16.31
CA ALA A 111 0.29 -0.66 17.24
C ALA A 111 -0.95 -0.06 16.57
N ALA A 112 -0.83 0.41 15.31
CA ALA A 112 -1.97 0.90 14.54
C ALA A 112 -2.94 -0.22 14.17
N LEU A 113 -2.45 -1.38 13.75
CA LEU A 113 -3.28 -2.54 13.46
C LEU A 113 -4.05 -3.01 14.71
N ASP A 114 -3.43 -2.96 15.89
CA ASP A 114 -4.09 -3.25 17.16
C ASP A 114 -5.18 -2.24 17.48
N ALA A 115 -4.88 -0.93 17.36
CA ALA A 115 -5.83 0.13 17.62
C ALA A 115 -7.02 0.14 16.63
N LEU A 116 -6.80 -0.32 15.39
CA LEU A 116 -7.84 -0.50 14.36
C LEU A 116 -8.62 -1.81 14.53
N ALA A 117 -8.26 -2.66 15.50
CA ALA A 117 -8.79 -4.01 15.70
C ALA A 117 -8.70 -4.87 14.43
N VAL A 118 -7.53 -4.84 13.77
CA VAL A 118 -7.24 -5.66 12.58
C VAL A 118 -6.67 -7.00 13.04
N PRO A 119 -7.38 -8.12 12.78
CA PRO A 119 -6.90 -9.45 13.16
C PRO A 119 -5.71 -9.88 12.29
N PRO A 120 -5.04 -11.01 12.64
CA PRO A 120 -4.05 -11.61 11.75
C PRO A 120 -4.60 -11.87 10.35
N GLY A 121 -3.80 -11.59 9.33
CA GLY A 121 -4.26 -11.67 7.94
C GLY A 121 -3.12 -11.59 6.91
N ILE A 122 -3.51 -11.40 5.65
CA ILE A 122 -2.56 -11.28 4.54
C ILE A 122 -1.94 -9.88 4.57
N LEU A 123 -0.61 -9.79 4.56
CA LEU A 123 0.09 -8.52 4.32
C LEU A 123 0.43 -8.38 2.84
N VAL A 124 0.02 -7.27 2.23
CA VAL A 124 0.33 -6.92 0.84
C VAL A 124 1.14 -5.64 0.84
N GLY A 125 2.41 -5.71 0.47
CA GLY A 125 3.29 -4.56 0.45
C GLY A 125 3.81 -4.24 -0.95
N HIS A 126 3.74 -2.97 -1.35
CA HIS A 126 4.38 -2.48 -2.57
C HIS A 126 5.69 -1.75 -2.24
N SER A 127 6.78 -2.10 -2.93
CA SER A 127 8.04 -1.38 -2.82
C SER A 127 8.53 -1.22 -1.36
N LEU A 128 8.58 0.00 -0.82
CA LEU A 128 8.83 0.26 0.61
C LEU A 128 7.91 -0.55 1.53
N GLY A 129 6.61 -0.60 1.22
CA GLY A 129 5.64 -1.40 1.96
C GLY A 129 5.92 -2.89 1.90
N ALA A 130 6.56 -3.41 0.84
CA ALA A 130 6.99 -4.81 0.76
C ALA A 130 8.13 -5.11 1.73
N ILE A 131 9.09 -4.18 1.84
CA ILE A 131 10.19 -4.26 2.81
C ILE A 131 9.63 -4.25 4.24
N LEU A 132 8.67 -3.35 4.51
CA LEU A 132 8.01 -3.27 5.80
C LEU A 132 7.15 -4.51 6.09
N ALA A 133 6.41 -5.03 5.11
CA ALA A 133 5.61 -6.25 5.26
C ALA A 133 6.49 -7.45 5.61
N ALA A 134 7.64 -7.60 4.95
CA ALA A 134 8.62 -8.64 5.29
C ALA A 134 9.13 -8.48 6.73
N ARG A 135 9.45 -7.25 7.17
CA ARG A 135 9.86 -7.00 8.55
C ARG A 135 8.78 -7.36 9.55
N LEU A 136 7.53 -6.95 9.30
CA LEU A 136 6.39 -7.26 10.14
C LEU A 136 6.18 -8.77 10.27
N ALA A 137 6.22 -9.50 9.15
CA ALA A 137 6.09 -10.95 9.13
C ALA A 137 7.19 -11.65 9.94
N ALA A 138 8.43 -11.15 9.89
CA ALA A 138 9.54 -11.73 10.64
C ALA A 138 9.48 -11.42 12.14
N THR A 139 9.03 -10.22 12.53
CA THR A 139 9.02 -9.80 13.95
C THR A 139 7.72 -10.06 14.69
N ALA A 140 6.62 -10.28 13.97
CA ALA A 140 5.30 -10.56 14.51
C ALA A 140 4.58 -11.60 13.63
N PRO A 141 5.15 -12.82 13.47
CA PRO A 141 4.61 -13.84 12.58
C PRO A 141 3.17 -14.24 12.93
N GLU A 142 2.76 -14.13 14.20
CA GLU A 142 1.38 -14.36 14.65
C GLU A 142 0.36 -13.39 14.06
N ARG A 143 0.80 -12.29 13.45
CA ARG A 143 -0.04 -11.30 12.78
C ARG A 143 -0.24 -11.56 11.30
N VAL A 144 0.49 -12.52 10.72
CA VAL A 144 0.57 -12.71 9.29
C VAL A 144 0.13 -14.13 8.96
N THR A 145 -0.86 -14.25 8.07
CA THR A 145 -1.29 -15.55 7.53
C THR A 145 -0.71 -15.82 6.14
N GLY A 146 -0.25 -14.78 5.46
CA GLY A 146 0.41 -14.85 4.16
C GLY A 146 1.04 -13.51 3.77
N LEU A 147 2.08 -13.56 2.96
CA LEU A 147 2.85 -12.37 2.57
C LEU A 147 2.85 -12.19 1.05
N VAL A 148 2.40 -11.02 0.58
CA VAL A 148 2.45 -10.61 -0.82
C VAL A 148 3.43 -9.46 -0.99
N LEU A 149 4.50 -9.70 -1.73
CA LEU A 149 5.50 -8.70 -2.10
C LEU A 149 5.20 -8.20 -3.52
N VAL A 150 4.97 -6.90 -3.67
CA VAL A 150 4.66 -6.28 -4.95
C VAL A 150 5.86 -5.48 -5.44
N ASP A 151 6.49 -6.02 -6.47
CA ASP A 151 7.62 -5.48 -7.23
C ASP A 151 8.80 -5.01 -6.38
N MET A 152 9.16 -5.81 -5.38
CA MET A 152 10.34 -5.61 -4.55
C MET A 152 10.98 -6.95 -4.17
N SER A 153 12.29 -6.95 -4.01
CA SER A 153 13.07 -8.08 -3.53
C SER A 153 14.16 -7.56 -2.58
N PRO A 154 14.54 -8.30 -1.53
CA PRO A 154 15.57 -7.82 -0.60
C PRO A 154 16.92 -7.47 -1.21
N ASP A 155 17.28 -8.08 -2.35
CA ASP A 155 18.52 -7.76 -3.08
C ASP A 155 18.42 -6.46 -3.91
N PHE A 156 17.27 -5.78 -3.88
CA PHE A 156 17.14 -4.49 -4.54
C PHE A 156 18.15 -3.50 -3.95
N ALA A 157 18.88 -2.82 -4.83
CA ALA A 157 20.04 -2.06 -4.41
C ALA A 157 19.63 -0.86 -3.55
N GLN A 158 20.01 -0.85 -2.27
CA GLN A 158 19.70 0.24 -1.34
C GLN A 158 20.14 1.62 -1.85
N ARG A 159 21.26 1.70 -2.58
CA ARG A 159 21.70 2.96 -3.25
C ARG A 159 20.68 3.52 -4.26
N ALA A 160 19.81 2.68 -4.81
CA ALA A 160 18.72 3.11 -5.68
C ALA A 160 17.56 3.68 -4.85
N VAL A 161 17.21 3.02 -3.74
CA VAL A 161 16.26 3.55 -2.75
C VAL A 161 16.73 4.91 -2.23
N ASP A 162 18.00 5.03 -1.82
CA ASP A 162 18.59 6.27 -1.32
C ASP A 162 18.50 7.40 -2.37
N ARG A 163 18.63 7.08 -3.66
CA ARG A 163 18.51 8.07 -4.74
C ARG A 163 17.08 8.56 -4.93
N ILE A 164 16.12 7.63 -4.89
CA ILE A 164 14.69 7.97 -4.99
C ILE A 164 14.28 8.82 -3.79
N ALA A 165 14.68 8.42 -2.58
CA ALA A 165 14.34 9.15 -1.36
C ALA A 165 14.92 10.57 -1.34
N ARG A 166 16.17 10.76 -1.79
CA ARG A 166 16.75 12.10 -1.98
C ARG A 166 16.01 12.94 -3.01
N ALA A 167 15.58 12.35 -4.12
CA ALA A 167 14.78 13.08 -5.11
C ALA A 167 13.45 13.58 -4.52
N LEU A 168 12.86 12.85 -3.56
CA LEU A 168 11.68 13.28 -2.81
C LEU A 168 12.00 14.31 -1.71
N GLU A 169 13.23 14.37 -1.19
CA GLU A 169 13.65 15.48 -0.31
C GLU A 169 13.74 16.80 -1.10
N ASP A 170 14.20 16.73 -2.35
CA ASP A 170 14.43 17.91 -3.20
C ASP A 170 13.15 18.40 -3.93
N GLU A 171 11.97 17.86 -3.61
CA GLU A 171 10.71 18.25 -4.26
C GLU A 171 10.21 19.62 -3.79
N GLU A 172 10.21 20.58 -4.70
CA GLU A 172 9.64 21.91 -4.46
C GLU A 172 8.11 21.94 -4.55
N PRO A 173 7.41 22.85 -3.81
CA PRO A 173 5.97 23.05 -3.92
C PRO A 173 5.51 23.30 -5.36
N PHE A 174 4.35 22.76 -5.71
CA PHE A 174 3.75 22.83 -7.05
C PHE A 174 2.69 23.93 -7.13
N ALA A 175 2.52 24.52 -8.31
CA ALA A 175 1.48 25.50 -8.60
C ALA A 175 0.12 24.85 -8.89
N SER A 176 0.10 23.61 -9.40
CA SER A 176 -1.14 22.90 -9.74
C SER A 176 -0.97 21.38 -9.73
N LEU A 177 -2.07 20.63 -9.73
CA LEU A 177 -2.03 19.17 -9.89
C LEU A 177 -1.51 18.77 -11.27
N ASP A 178 -1.79 19.55 -12.31
CA ASP A 178 -1.24 19.31 -13.65
C ASP A 178 0.28 19.37 -13.65
N GLU A 179 0.89 20.30 -12.91
CA GLU A 179 2.35 20.36 -12.76
C GLU A 179 2.90 19.09 -12.07
N VAL A 180 2.20 18.56 -11.06
CA VAL A 180 2.58 17.29 -10.42
C VAL A 180 2.57 16.14 -11.44
N VAL A 181 1.52 16.07 -12.25
CA VAL A 181 1.38 15.05 -13.30
C VAL A 181 2.45 15.21 -14.38
N ASP A 182 2.70 16.42 -14.85
CA ASP A 182 3.70 16.71 -15.88
C ASP A 182 5.10 16.28 -15.42
N ARG A 183 5.49 16.66 -14.20
CA ARG A 183 6.77 16.22 -13.62
C ARG A 183 6.84 14.70 -13.44
N ALA A 184 5.76 14.04 -13.06
CA ALA A 184 5.72 12.58 -12.93
C ALA A 184 5.90 11.86 -14.29
N VAL A 185 5.30 12.40 -15.36
CA VAL A 185 5.48 11.91 -16.74
C VAL A 185 6.92 12.13 -17.21
N GLU A 186 7.48 13.31 -16.99
CA GLU A 186 8.86 13.64 -17.34
C GLU A 186 9.87 12.73 -16.61
N ALA A 187 9.63 12.46 -15.32
CA ALA A 187 10.41 11.54 -14.50
C ALA A 187 10.15 10.05 -14.84
N ARG A 188 9.22 9.75 -15.75
CA ARG A 188 8.83 8.39 -16.18
C ARG A 188 8.33 7.50 -15.03
N VAL A 189 7.64 8.11 -14.05
CA VAL A 189 6.97 7.39 -12.96
C VAL A 189 5.77 6.61 -13.50
N GLY A 190 5.03 7.22 -14.43
CA GLY A 190 3.91 6.62 -15.16
C GLY A 190 3.64 7.36 -16.46
N ASP A 191 2.79 6.79 -17.31
CA ASP A 191 2.38 7.33 -18.60
C ASP A 191 0.86 7.57 -18.72
N ASP A 192 0.05 7.02 -17.81
CA ASP A 192 -1.37 7.32 -17.70
C ASP A 192 -1.62 8.58 -16.85
N ARG A 193 -1.99 9.68 -17.51
CA ARG A 193 -2.28 10.96 -16.84
C ARG A 193 -3.47 10.90 -15.89
N ALA A 194 -4.49 10.08 -16.16
CA ALA A 194 -5.67 10.00 -15.30
C ALA A 194 -5.30 9.33 -13.97
N VAL A 195 -4.50 8.26 -14.03
CA VAL A 195 -3.94 7.59 -12.85
C VAL A 195 -3.03 8.53 -12.07
N LEU A 196 -2.12 9.23 -12.74
CA LEU A 196 -1.20 10.18 -12.10
C LEU A 196 -1.95 11.37 -11.47
N LEU A 197 -3.01 11.87 -12.12
CA LEU A 197 -3.80 12.97 -11.57
C LEU A 197 -4.54 12.54 -10.29
N ARG A 198 -5.08 11.32 -10.27
CA ARG A 198 -5.67 10.74 -9.07
C ARG A 198 -4.65 10.63 -7.96
N GLU A 199 -3.48 10.05 -8.24
CA GLU A 199 -2.40 9.95 -7.26
C GLU A 199 -1.97 11.34 -6.74
N ALA A 200 -1.85 12.33 -7.63
CA ALA A 200 -1.54 13.71 -7.25
C ALA A 200 -2.58 14.31 -6.30
N ARG A 201 -3.89 14.07 -6.51
CA ARG A 201 -4.95 14.55 -5.61
C ARG A 201 -4.80 14.00 -4.19
N HIS A 202 -4.47 12.72 -4.05
CA HIS A 202 -4.35 12.10 -2.74
C HIS A 202 -3.02 12.46 -2.07
N THR A 203 -1.92 12.46 -2.83
CA THR A 203 -0.56 12.65 -2.30
C THR A 203 -0.17 14.12 -2.08
N THR A 204 -1.02 15.08 -2.47
CA THR A 204 -0.78 16.52 -2.24
C THR A 204 -1.83 17.18 -1.36
N ARG A 205 -1.45 18.32 -0.78
CA ARG A 205 -2.32 19.20 -0.01
C ARG A 205 -1.95 20.66 -0.23
N LEU A 206 -2.86 21.57 0.07
CA LEU A 206 -2.55 22.99 0.09
C LEU A 206 -1.56 23.29 1.25
N GLY A 207 -0.48 23.99 0.92
CA GLY A 207 0.49 24.55 1.83
C GLY A 207 0.02 25.89 2.39
N ALA A 208 0.77 26.43 3.36
CA ALA A 208 0.43 27.70 4.01
C ALA A 208 0.49 28.90 3.05
N ASP A 209 1.26 28.80 1.98
CA ASP A 209 1.44 29.79 0.93
C ASP A 209 0.44 29.64 -0.24
N GLY A 210 -0.50 28.71 -0.13
CA GLY A 210 -1.48 28.41 -1.19
C GLY A 210 -0.91 27.59 -2.35
N ARG A 211 0.34 27.12 -2.29
CA ARG A 211 0.89 26.16 -3.25
C ARG A 211 0.57 24.74 -2.83
N LEU A 212 0.61 23.79 -3.76
CA LEU A 212 0.47 22.38 -3.43
C LEU A 212 1.80 21.84 -2.91
N VAL A 213 1.76 21.13 -1.79
CA VAL A 213 2.91 20.42 -1.21
C VAL A 213 2.59 18.95 -1.08
N ARG A 214 3.62 18.10 -1.07
CA ARG A 214 3.43 16.68 -0.78
C ARG A 214 2.93 16.46 0.64
N ARG A 215 2.11 15.44 0.80
CA ARG A 215 1.66 14.95 2.11
C ARG A 215 2.73 14.14 2.84
N HIS A 216 3.67 13.53 2.11
CA HIS A 216 4.77 12.83 2.76
C HIS A 216 5.81 13.81 3.34
N HIS A 217 6.54 13.35 4.35
CA HIS A 217 7.41 14.18 5.17
C HIS A 217 8.66 14.68 4.41
N PHE A 218 9.14 13.92 3.42
CA PHE A 218 10.49 14.11 2.85
C PHE A 218 10.84 15.53 2.36
N PRO A 219 9.99 16.25 1.61
CA PRO A 219 10.29 17.62 1.17
C PRO A 219 10.36 18.63 2.32
N HIS A 220 9.86 18.25 3.49
CA HIS A 220 9.84 19.08 4.70
C HIS A 220 11.00 18.71 5.64
N LEU A 221 11.78 17.69 5.28
CA LEU A 221 13.03 17.37 5.94
C LEU A 221 14.16 18.26 5.40
N GLY A 222 15.17 18.53 6.24
CA GLY A 222 16.44 19.04 5.74
C GLY A 222 17.19 17.99 4.90
N THR A 223 18.14 18.43 4.09
CA THR A 223 18.96 17.56 3.22
C THR A 223 19.61 16.39 3.96
N GLY A 224 19.50 15.18 3.40
CA GLY A 224 20.21 13.98 3.87
C GLY A 224 19.53 13.24 5.04
N ARG A 225 18.26 13.51 5.31
CA ARG A 225 17.49 12.93 6.43
C ARG A 225 16.72 11.66 6.06
N THR A 226 16.73 11.24 4.81
CA THR A 226 16.06 10.03 4.28
C THR A 226 16.95 8.80 4.18
N SER A 227 18.19 8.86 4.70
CA SER A 227 19.15 7.75 4.59
C SER A 227 18.68 6.43 5.24
N SER A 228 17.72 6.50 6.17
CA SER A 228 17.08 5.36 6.82
C SER A 228 16.00 4.68 5.97
N VAL A 229 15.48 5.34 4.93
CA VAL A 229 14.34 4.84 4.14
C VAL A 229 14.65 3.47 3.54
N GLY A 230 13.71 2.54 3.74
CA GLY A 230 13.80 1.19 3.18
C GLY A 230 14.95 0.35 3.75
N ARG A 231 15.66 0.83 4.78
CA ARG A 231 16.69 0.04 5.44
C ARG A 231 16.03 -1.14 6.13
N PHE A 232 16.47 -2.32 5.71
CA PHE A 232 16.07 -3.58 6.27
C PHE A 232 17.31 -4.45 6.41
N ALA A 233 17.80 -4.56 7.64
CA ALA A 233 18.91 -5.44 7.95
C ALA A 233 18.45 -6.90 7.77
N ASP A 234 19.31 -7.74 7.16
CA ASP A 234 19.17 -9.19 7.14
C ASP A 234 17.81 -9.72 6.63
N ALA A 235 17.32 -9.08 5.58
CA ALA A 235 16.02 -9.34 4.98
C ALA A 235 15.81 -10.76 4.41
N TRP A 236 16.88 -11.44 3.99
CA TRP A 236 16.79 -12.82 3.50
C TRP A 236 16.58 -13.84 4.60
N PRO A 237 17.41 -13.88 5.65
CA PRO A 237 17.14 -14.71 6.83
C PRO A 237 15.73 -14.53 7.37
N ASP A 238 15.25 -13.28 7.45
CA ASP A 238 13.89 -12.96 7.90
C ASP A 238 12.82 -13.61 6.99
N LEU A 239 12.97 -13.55 5.66
CA LEU A 239 12.01 -14.16 4.71
C LEU A 239 12.12 -15.69 4.65
N GLU A 240 13.32 -16.25 4.72
CA GLU A 240 13.58 -17.70 4.65
C GLU A 240 13.08 -18.44 5.89
N ALA A 241 12.95 -17.74 7.02
CA ALA A 241 12.41 -18.27 8.27
C ALA A 241 10.87 -18.19 8.38
N LEU A 242 10.17 -17.61 7.39
CA LEU A 242 8.72 -17.49 7.45
C LEU A 242 8.03 -18.82 7.13
N ASP A 243 7.13 -19.25 8.02
CA ASP A 243 6.29 -20.45 7.83
C ASP A 243 4.99 -20.18 7.06
N VAL A 244 4.78 -18.94 6.60
CA VAL A 244 3.58 -18.53 5.86
C VAL A 244 3.81 -18.62 4.34
N PRO A 245 2.75 -18.84 3.54
CA PRO A 245 2.85 -18.73 2.10
C PRO A 245 3.37 -17.35 1.67
N ILE A 246 4.16 -17.31 0.59
CA ILE A 246 4.69 -16.07 0.00
C ILE A 246 4.29 -15.99 -1.48
N LEU A 247 3.83 -14.81 -1.89
CA LEU A 247 3.59 -14.44 -3.29
C LEU A 247 4.45 -13.23 -3.65
N LEU A 248 5.26 -13.35 -4.70
CA LEU A 248 5.91 -12.23 -5.36
C LEU A 248 5.15 -11.89 -6.64
N VAL A 249 4.58 -10.69 -6.73
CA VAL A 249 4.04 -10.14 -7.98
C VAL A 249 4.98 -9.07 -8.50
N ARG A 250 5.55 -9.26 -9.70
CA ARG A 250 6.48 -8.30 -10.30
C ARG A 250 5.98 -7.75 -11.63
N GLY A 251 6.38 -6.52 -11.93
CA GLY A 251 6.24 -5.98 -13.28
C GLY A 251 7.28 -6.59 -14.23
N ASP A 252 6.90 -6.82 -15.48
CA ASP A 252 7.83 -7.23 -16.54
C ASP A 252 8.95 -6.20 -16.76
N ARG A 253 8.63 -4.92 -16.52
CA ARG A 253 9.51 -3.75 -16.59
C ARG A 253 9.65 -3.05 -15.23
N GLY A 254 9.38 -3.79 -14.14
CA GLY A 254 9.50 -3.33 -12.76
C GLY A 254 10.93 -3.38 -12.21
N TYR A 255 11.06 -3.18 -10.90
CA TYR A 255 12.31 -3.18 -10.15
C TYR A 255 12.88 -4.59 -9.95
N VAL A 256 12.01 -5.60 -9.86
CA VAL A 256 12.44 -7.00 -9.77
C VAL A 256 12.89 -7.46 -11.15
N SER A 257 14.15 -7.17 -11.49
CA SER A 257 14.77 -7.62 -12.74
C SER A 257 14.80 -9.15 -12.87
N PRO A 258 15.02 -9.72 -14.07
CA PRO A 258 15.21 -11.17 -14.24
C PRO A 258 16.25 -11.79 -13.31
N LYS A 259 17.32 -11.05 -12.97
CA LYS A 259 18.34 -11.50 -12.01
C LYS A 259 17.77 -11.60 -10.59
N LEU A 260 17.04 -10.58 -10.14
CA LEU A 260 16.43 -10.56 -8.81
C LEU A 260 15.32 -11.62 -8.70
N HIS A 261 14.56 -11.84 -9.77
CA HIS A 261 13.60 -12.92 -9.87
C HIS A 261 14.29 -14.28 -9.66
N ALA A 262 15.38 -14.56 -10.40
CA ALA A 262 16.08 -15.84 -10.30
C ALA A 262 16.61 -16.08 -8.88
N GLY A 263 17.24 -15.07 -8.26
CA GLY A 263 17.71 -15.18 -6.88
C GLY A 263 16.59 -15.32 -5.84
N PHE A 264 15.41 -14.75 -6.10
CA PHE A 264 14.24 -14.95 -5.25
C PHE A 264 13.71 -16.38 -5.37
N ALA A 265 13.57 -16.91 -6.58
CA ALA A 265 13.10 -18.27 -6.83
C ALA A 265 14.06 -19.33 -6.27
N GLU A 266 15.36 -19.07 -6.31
CA GLU A 266 16.39 -19.97 -5.76
C GLU A 266 16.31 -20.06 -4.24
N ARG A 267 16.16 -18.92 -3.54
CA ARG A 267 16.14 -18.88 -2.07
C ARG A 267 14.79 -19.23 -1.46
N LEU A 268 13.69 -18.92 -2.15
CA LEU A 268 12.33 -19.22 -1.68
C LEU A 268 11.60 -20.11 -2.71
N PRO A 269 12.01 -21.38 -2.86
CA PRO A 269 11.43 -22.28 -3.87
C PRO A 269 9.94 -22.60 -3.64
N GLY A 270 9.42 -22.39 -2.42
CA GLY A 270 8.00 -22.52 -2.09
C GLY A 270 7.16 -21.28 -2.41
N ALA A 271 7.78 -20.14 -2.72
CA ALA A 271 7.06 -18.91 -3.03
C ALA A 271 6.48 -18.95 -4.44
N ARG A 272 5.25 -18.45 -4.59
CA ARG A 272 4.66 -18.23 -5.92
C ARG A 272 5.21 -16.95 -6.51
N ILE A 273 5.59 -16.97 -7.80
CA ILE A 273 6.01 -15.77 -8.51
C ILE A 273 5.11 -15.54 -9.71
N VAL A 274 4.51 -14.36 -9.80
CA VAL A 274 3.68 -13.92 -10.92
C VAL A 274 4.32 -12.70 -11.57
N THR A 275 4.42 -12.70 -12.90
CA THR A 275 4.87 -11.55 -13.68
C THR A 275 3.70 -10.98 -14.45
N VAL A 276 3.51 -9.66 -14.39
CA VAL A 276 2.43 -8.92 -15.06
C VAL A 276 3.01 -7.85 -15.98
N GLU A 277 2.27 -7.45 -17.01
CA GLU A 277 2.66 -6.35 -17.90
C GLU A 277 2.54 -5.01 -17.16
N SER A 278 3.65 -4.52 -16.61
CA SER A 278 3.66 -3.32 -15.77
C SER A 278 5.10 -2.86 -15.50
N ARG A 279 5.25 -1.58 -15.16
CA ARG A 279 6.47 -1.05 -14.54
C ARG A 279 6.42 -1.32 -13.03
N HIS A 280 7.00 -0.41 -12.24
CA HIS A 280 7.13 -0.59 -10.80
C HIS A 280 5.80 -0.47 -10.04
N ALA A 281 4.91 0.44 -10.46
CA ALA A 281 3.65 0.71 -9.78
C ALA A 281 2.55 -0.29 -10.20
N VAL A 282 2.77 -1.58 -9.94
CA VAL A 282 1.87 -2.68 -10.33
C VAL A 282 0.43 -2.45 -9.81
N GLN A 283 0.28 -1.97 -8.58
CA GLN A 283 -1.02 -1.65 -7.98
C GLN A 283 -1.78 -0.54 -8.71
N ASN A 284 -1.10 0.33 -9.46
CA ASN A 284 -1.72 1.40 -10.24
C ASN A 284 -1.87 1.01 -11.72
N GLN A 285 -0.90 0.28 -12.28
CA GLN A 285 -0.82 -0.01 -13.72
C GLN A 285 -1.43 -1.35 -14.13
N ALA A 286 -1.46 -2.32 -13.22
CA ALA A 286 -2.05 -3.64 -13.42
C ALA A 286 -2.86 -4.10 -12.18
N PRO A 287 -3.79 -3.27 -11.65
CA PRO A 287 -4.51 -3.55 -10.41
C PRO A 287 -5.36 -4.81 -10.48
N LEU A 288 -5.93 -5.13 -11.65
CA LEU A 288 -6.79 -6.30 -11.83
C LEU A 288 -5.98 -7.59 -11.90
N GLU A 289 -4.82 -7.55 -12.55
CA GLU A 289 -3.86 -8.64 -12.60
C GLU A 289 -3.31 -8.93 -11.19
N LEU A 290 -2.97 -7.87 -10.44
CA LEU A 290 -2.55 -7.99 -9.04
C LEU A 290 -3.66 -8.62 -8.18
N ALA A 291 -4.89 -8.13 -8.29
CA ALA A 291 -6.03 -8.67 -7.57
C ALA A 291 -6.28 -10.16 -7.89
N ARG A 292 -6.21 -10.54 -9.18
CA ARG A 292 -6.34 -11.95 -9.61
C ARG A 292 -5.22 -12.81 -9.04
N ALA A 293 -3.98 -12.33 -9.03
CA ALA A 293 -2.84 -13.05 -8.48
C ALA A 293 -3.01 -13.28 -6.96
N ILE A 294 -3.41 -12.24 -6.21
CA ILE A 294 -3.68 -12.33 -4.77
C ILE A 294 -4.79 -13.34 -4.50
N ARG A 295 -5.93 -13.24 -5.19
CA ARG A 295 -7.07 -14.15 -4.98
C ARG A 295 -6.70 -15.60 -5.28
N ALA A 296 -6.14 -15.89 -6.46
CA ALA A 296 -5.79 -17.25 -6.85
C ALA A 296 -4.77 -17.87 -5.89
N TRP A 297 -3.76 -17.10 -5.46
CA TRP A 297 -2.80 -17.55 -4.48
C TRP A 297 -3.41 -17.77 -3.11
N ALA A 298 -4.27 -16.88 -2.64
CA ALA A 298 -4.90 -17.00 -1.34
C ALA A 298 -5.90 -18.17 -1.28
N ASP A 299 -6.65 -18.40 -2.38
CA ASP A 299 -7.57 -19.53 -2.52
C ASP A 299 -6.82 -20.86 -2.45
N ASP A 300 -5.70 -21.00 -3.17
CA ASP A 300 -4.87 -22.21 -3.18
C ASP A 300 -4.27 -22.55 -1.81
N HIS A 301 -4.15 -21.57 -0.91
CA HIS A 301 -3.64 -21.74 0.45
C HIS A 301 -4.74 -21.64 1.53
N GLY A 302 -6.02 -21.49 1.14
CA GLY A 302 -7.14 -21.37 2.06
C GLY A 302 -7.06 -20.15 2.99
N LEU A 303 -6.44 -19.05 2.56
CA LEU A 303 -6.21 -17.85 3.40
C LEU A 303 -7.42 -16.90 3.44
N LEU A 304 -8.22 -16.92 2.38
CA LEU A 304 -9.48 -16.17 2.27
C LEU A 304 -10.62 -17.19 2.29
N HIS A 305 -11.30 -17.31 3.42
CA HIS A 305 -12.54 -18.06 3.47
C HIS A 305 -13.68 -17.21 2.91
N PRO A 306 -14.64 -17.79 2.16
CA PRO A 306 -15.89 -17.08 1.88
C PRO A 306 -16.54 -16.73 3.21
N ASP A 307 -16.96 -15.47 3.37
CA ASP A 307 -17.62 -15.02 4.58
C ASP A 307 -18.73 -16.01 4.96
N GLU A 308 -18.64 -16.59 6.15
CA GLU A 308 -19.83 -17.17 6.78
C GLU A 308 -20.85 -16.04 6.86
N LYS A 309 -21.98 -16.20 6.18
CA LYS A 309 -23.10 -15.27 6.33
C LYS A 309 -23.35 -15.08 7.82
N PRO A 310 -23.54 -13.84 8.31
CA PRO A 310 -23.89 -13.64 9.71
C PRO A 310 -25.04 -14.57 10.04
N SER A 311 -24.87 -15.39 11.07
CA SER A 311 -25.92 -16.30 11.52
C SER A 311 -27.17 -15.44 11.68
N GLN A 312 -28.26 -15.83 11.01
CA GLN A 312 -29.55 -15.25 11.31
C GLN A 312 -29.86 -15.71 12.73
N GLY A 313 -29.45 -14.90 13.70
CA GLY A 313 -29.72 -15.10 15.11
C GLY A 313 -31.22 -15.08 15.30
N ASP A 314 -31.77 -16.28 15.46
CA ASP A 314 -32.96 -16.66 16.20
C ASP A 314 -33.82 -15.48 16.73
N THR A 315 -34.55 -14.80 15.84
CA THR A 315 -35.80 -14.14 16.24
C THR A 315 -36.91 -15.17 16.24
N ALA A 316 -36.84 -16.11 17.17
CA ALA A 316 -37.98 -16.93 17.56
C ALA A 316 -37.82 -17.39 19.02
N ARG A 317 -38.79 -16.97 19.85
CA ARG A 317 -39.11 -17.41 21.23
C ARG A 317 -38.35 -16.68 22.36
N GLN A 318 -38.96 -15.61 22.87
CA GLN A 318 -39.96 -15.65 23.95
C GLN A 318 -40.71 -14.32 24.01
#